data_AF-A0A0F9H0C9-F1
#
_entry.id   AF-A0A0F9H0C9-F1
#
_cell.length_a   1.000
_cell.length_b   1.000
_cell.length_c   1.000
_cell.angle_alpha   90.00
_cell.angle_beta   90.00
_cell.angle_gamma   90.00
#
_symmetry.space_group_name_H-M   'P 1'
#
loop_
_entity.id
_entity.type
_entity.pdbx_description
1 polymer ?
#
loop_
_entity_poly.entity_id
_entity_poly.type
_entity_poly.pdbx_seq_one_letter_code
_entity_poly.pdbx_strand_id
1 'polypeptide(L)'
;MNLAATDQVTDSPTNNFCTMNPLSPVGTPPTYTEGNLQVHDGTVHAITATDIITHKAYWEIYINTFSSGGLLWGIWDITGNPADASSYTAAAVYCWIASSTGAGDYYVAGVDDSGAHGNTAATDKLMFAYDPDTGKFWLGVNGVWNEGDPAAGTGAGMTVGAGIRARMTPYYATNGGAGGGLSHFNFGQDSTNVSTGNADDNGYGDFEYDVPAGFLALCSANMTDPSWMTDYTEDYVDDGFNVVLYTGNSTTGQSITGVGHQPDMVVIKNRETVVEWKVIDSVRGATKELNWDSTNAESTDAQGLTSFDADGFTLGTTSDTGYNENTKDMVSYNWKESTTYGFDIVQFTGTSSAHTENHGLGVVPECIILLCETAGQNHAVYHIGMDASAPEDYGMFLDLTLVRQDNTALWNDTAPTSSVFTVGTAGDTNGSGKVYVGYLFASIEGFSKFGSYEGNGSVDGPFLYCGFRPAFVIVKGVTSPQTWMVTDAMRDTYN
;
A
#
# COMPACT_ATOMS: atom_id res chain seq x y z
N MET A 1 14.47 -0.23 36.00
CA MET A 1 14.33 -0.14 34.53
C MET A 1 15.17 1.07 34.16
N ASN A 2 16.43 0.84 33.78
CA ASN A 2 17.37 1.90 33.42
C ASN A 2 17.28 2.03 31.91
N LEU A 3 16.43 2.93 31.43
CA LEU A 3 16.54 3.45 30.07
C LEU A 3 17.43 4.69 30.15
N ALA A 4 18.58 4.65 29.49
CA ALA A 4 19.43 5.80 29.25
C ALA A 4 18.99 6.53 27.98
N ALA A 5 19.41 7.80 27.80
CA ALA A 5 19.09 8.55 26.58
C ALA A 5 19.66 7.91 25.30
N THR A 6 20.72 7.10 25.43
CA THR A 6 21.27 6.27 24.34
C THR A 6 20.35 5.13 23.91
N ASP A 7 19.42 4.72 24.79
CA ASP A 7 18.47 3.64 24.53
C ASP A 7 17.17 4.17 23.88
N GLN A 8 17.10 5.48 23.63
CA GLN A 8 16.02 6.15 22.92
C GLN A 8 16.49 6.52 21.51
N VAL A 9 16.12 5.69 20.54
CA VAL A 9 16.23 6.05 19.12
C VAL A 9 15.07 6.99 18.79
N THR A 10 15.31 8.06 18.02
CA THR A 10 14.26 9.00 17.57
C THR A 10 13.46 8.40 16.42
N ASP A 11 12.99 7.17 16.60
CA ASP A 11 11.97 6.55 15.76
C ASP A 11 10.61 6.89 16.38
N SER A 12 10.16 8.12 16.13
CA SER A 12 8.76 8.47 16.36
C SER A 12 7.94 7.87 15.21
N PRO A 13 6.68 7.47 15.42
CA PRO A 13 5.84 6.84 14.39
C PRO A 13 5.60 7.68 13.12
N THR A 14 6.21 8.87 13.04
CA THR A 14 6.21 9.83 11.94
C THR A 14 7.41 9.72 11.00
N ASN A 15 8.50 9.00 11.36
CA ASN A 15 9.66 8.83 10.48
C ASN A 15 10.42 7.52 10.76
N ASN A 16 10.13 6.49 9.96
CA ASN A 16 10.77 5.18 10.09
C ASN A 16 12.08 5.16 9.30
N PHE A 17 13.17 4.74 9.93
CA PHE A 17 14.46 4.60 9.28
C PHE A 17 14.71 3.17 8.81
N CYS A 18 15.53 3.04 7.76
CA CYS A 18 15.99 1.75 7.28
C CYS A 18 16.75 0.99 8.39
N THR A 19 16.60 -0.34 8.40
CA THR A 19 17.35 -1.24 9.30
C THR A 19 17.81 -2.48 8.54
N MET A 20 18.69 -3.31 9.13
CA MET A 20 19.03 -4.60 8.51
C MET A 20 17.85 -5.57 8.61
N ASN A 21 17.56 -6.31 7.54
CA ASN A 21 16.37 -7.15 7.46
C ASN A 21 16.61 -8.55 8.06
N PRO A 22 16.06 -8.87 9.25
CA PRO A 22 16.24 -10.19 9.88
C PRO A 22 15.51 -11.33 9.13
N LEU A 23 14.64 -11.00 8.16
CA LEU A 23 13.92 -11.96 7.32
C LEU A 23 14.64 -12.26 5.99
N SER A 24 15.69 -11.51 5.66
CA SER A 24 16.48 -11.72 4.44
C SER A 24 17.76 -12.58 4.56
N PRO A 25 18.14 -13.23 5.69
CA PRO A 25 19.43 -13.90 5.75
C PRO A 25 19.44 -15.15 4.87
N VAL A 26 20.50 -15.30 4.07
CA VAL A 26 20.88 -16.56 3.44
C VAL A 26 22.10 -17.10 4.18
N GLY A 27 22.03 -18.35 4.65
CA GLY A 27 23.03 -18.95 5.53
C GLY A 27 22.56 -19.01 6.99
N THR A 28 23.51 -19.12 7.93
CA THR A 28 23.18 -19.09 9.36
C THR A 28 22.94 -17.63 9.78
N PRO A 29 21.77 -17.27 10.35
CA PRO A 29 21.49 -15.89 10.72
C PRO A 29 22.54 -15.35 11.70
N PRO A 30 23.06 -14.12 11.48
CA PRO A 30 23.89 -13.46 12.47
C PRO A 30 23.05 -12.97 13.65
N THR A 31 23.73 -12.43 14.65
CA THR A 31 23.07 -11.78 15.78
C THR A 31 22.82 -10.31 15.43
N TYR A 32 21.59 -9.86 15.65
CA TYR A 32 21.21 -8.46 15.50
C TYR A 32 21.11 -7.78 16.87
N THR A 33 21.69 -6.59 17.00
CA THR A 33 21.57 -5.73 18.19
C THR A 33 21.24 -4.28 17.77
N GLU A 34 20.93 -3.42 18.74
CA GLU A 34 20.62 -1.99 18.52
C GLU A 34 19.50 -1.77 17.47
N GLY A 35 18.36 -2.46 17.62
CA GLY A 35 17.24 -2.30 16.68
C GLY A 35 17.54 -2.76 15.25
N ASN A 36 18.36 -3.80 15.10
CA ASN A 36 18.86 -4.32 13.81
C ASN A 36 19.83 -3.38 13.09
N LEU A 37 20.52 -2.49 13.81
CA LEU A 37 21.58 -1.64 13.26
C LEU A 37 22.96 -2.26 13.43
N GLN A 38 23.12 -3.18 14.37
CA GLN A 38 24.35 -3.94 14.50
C GLN A 38 24.16 -5.36 14.03
N VAL A 39 25.10 -5.81 13.19
CA VAL A 39 25.21 -7.18 12.72
C VAL A 39 26.49 -7.77 13.28
N HIS A 40 26.36 -8.85 14.05
CA HIS A 40 27.49 -9.57 14.65
C HIS A 40 27.50 -11.05 14.25
N ASP A 41 28.69 -11.50 13.84
CA ASP A 41 28.81 -12.70 13.02
C ASP A 41 29.62 -13.81 13.68
N GLY A 42 29.19 -15.06 13.47
CA GLY A 42 29.96 -16.26 13.82
C GLY A 42 30.24 -17.22 12.65
N THR A 43 29.55 -17.07 11.51
CA THR A 43 29.58 -17.98 10.35
C THR A 43 29.13 -17.27 9.05
N VAL A 44 29.27 -17.92 7.88
CA VAL A 44 28.92 -17.39 6.55
C VAL A 44 27.42 -17.05 6.41
N HIS A 45 27.13 -15.84 5.93
CA HIS A 45 25.78 -15.38 5.59
C HIS A 45 25.79 -14.13 4.70
N ALA A 46 24.61 -13.81 4.14
CA ALA A 46 24.33 -12.59 3.37
C ALA A 46 22.94 -12.03 3.69
N ILE A 47 22.81 -10.70 3.81
CA ILE A 47 21.60 -10.00 4.27
C ILE A 47 21.42 -8.68 3.51
N THR A 48 20.17 -8.29 3.30
CA THR A 48 19.78 -6.98 2.77
C THR A 48 19.16 -6.09 3.84
N ALA A 49 19.07 -4.79 3.60
CA ALA A 49 18.33 -3.88 4.47
C ALA A 49 16.82 -3.88 4.14
N THR A 50 16.02 -3.18 4.94
CA THR A 50 14.55 -3.14 4.79
C THR A 50 14.07 -2.32 3.60
N ASP A 51 14.89 -1.39 3.12
CA ASP A 51 14.46 -0.37 2.16
C ASP A 51 15.09 -0.57 0.78
N ILE A 52 14.31 -0.28 -0.25
CA ILE A 52 14.80 -0.15 -1.63
C ILE A 52 15.23 1.30 -1.84
N ILE A 53 16.40 1.51 -2.44
CA ILE A 53 16.92 2.84 -2.72
C ILE A 53 16.21 3.42 -3.94
N THR A 54 15.27 4.34 -3.71
CA THR A 54 14.45 4.98 -4.76
C THR A 54 14.89 6.39 -5.12
N HIS A 55 15.79 6.98 -4.33
CA HIS A 55 16.35 8.31 -4.50
C HIS A 55 17.87 8.26 -4.26
N LYS A 56 18.55 9.39 -4.44
CA LYS A 56 19.99 9.49 -4.11
C LYS A 56 20.19 9.28 -2.61
N ALA A 57 20.78 8.17 -2.20
CA ALA A 57 20.84 7.78 -0.80
C ALA A 57 22.25 7.83 -0.23
N TYR A 58 22.37 8.20 1.04
CA TYR A 58 23.59 8.20 1.83
C TYR A 58 23.42 7.36 3.10
N TRP A 59 24.43 6.57 3.45
CA TRP A 59 24.48 5.86 4.74
C TRP A 59 25.93 5.61 5.17
N GLU A 60 26.11 5.34 6.45
CA GLU A 60 27.41 5.06 7.05
C GLU A 60 27.46 3.66 7.66
N ILE A 61 28.66 3.09 7.72
CA ILE A 61 28.90 1.83 8.43
C ILE A 61 30.15 2.00 9.28
N TYR A 62 30.00 1.77 10.58
CA TYR A 62 31.11 1.78 11.52
C TYR A 62 31.59 0.36 11.73
N ILE A 63 32.85 0.12 11.37
CA ILE A 63 33.49 -1.17 11.64
C ILE A 63 33.95 -1.12 13.10
N ASN A 64 33.42 -2.00 13.95
CA ASN A 64 33.83 -2.07 15.35
C ASN A 64 34.85 -3.20 15.56
N THR A 65 34.63 -4.35 14.92
CA THR A 65 35.56 -5.48 14.92
C THR A 65 35.54 -6.17 13.56
N PHE A 66 36.68 -6.68 13.11
CA PHE A 66 36.78 -7.56 11.96
C PHE A 66 37.89 -8.56 12.22
N SER A 67 37.73 -9.80 11.76
CA SER A 67 38.79 -10.81 11.82
C SER A 67 39.29 -11.19 10.42
N SER A 68 40.25 -12.11 10.33
CA SER A 68 40.76 -12.61 9.05
C SER A 68 39.65 -13.29 8.25
N GLY A 69 39.34 -12.76 7.06
CA GLY A 69 38.59 -13.48 6.03
C GLY A 69 37.45 -12.74 5.32
N GLY A 70 37.32 -11.42 5.38
CA GLY A 70 36.51 -10.66 4.41
C GLY A 70 35.08 -10.33 4.85
N LEU A 71 34.82 -9.06 5.18
CA LEU A 71 33.46 -8.49 5.31
C LEU A 71 33.10 -7.78 4.01
N LEU A 72 31.84 -7.87 3.60
CA LEU A 72 31.33 -7.26 2.39
C LEU A 72 30.21 -6.30 2.72
N TRP A 73 30.31 -5.09 2.17
CA TRP A 73 29.24 -4.10 2.23
C TRP A 73 28.99 -3.54 0.84
N GLY A 74 27.74 -3.19 0.55
CA GLY A 74 27.42 -2.57 -0.72
C GLY A 74 25.94 -2.54 -0.98
N ILE A 75 25.56 -2.82 -2.22
CA ILE A 75 24.17 -2.88 -2.66
C ILE A 75 23.85 -4.18 -3.40
N TRP A 76 22.59 -4.59 -3.33
CA TRP A 76 22.08 -5.85 -3.89
C TRP A 76 20.79 -5.65 -4.67
N ASP A 77 20.59 -6.40 -5.76
CA ASP A 77 19.32 -6.45 -6.50
C ASP A 77 18.28 -7.30 -5.76
N ILE A 78 17.21 -6.69 -5.27
CA ILE A 78 16.15 -7.38 -4.50
C ILE A 78 15.50 -8.58 -5.23
N THR A 79 15.65 -8.70 -6.55
CA THR A 79 15.10 -9.81 -7.33
C THR A 79 15.91 -11.10 -7.23
N GLY A 80 17.16 -11.03 -6.76
CA GLY A 80 18.01 -12.19 -6.48
C GLY A 80 18.03 -12.54 -5.00
N ASN A 81 18.15 -13.83 -4.67
CA ASN A 81 18.47 -14.22 -3.29
C ASN A 81 19.86 -13.67 -2.91
N PRO A 82 20.04 -12.99 -1.77
CA PRO A 82 21.35 -12.51 -1.36
C PRO A 82 22.30 -13.69 -1.23
N ALA A 83 23.45 -13.62 -1.89
CA ALA A 83 24.42 -14.70 -1.93
C ALA A 83 25.63 -14.33 -1.09
N ASP A 84 26.29 -15.32 -0.48
CA ASP A 84 27.57 -15.08 0.20
C ASP A 84 28.73 -14.85 -0.80
N ALA A 85 29.88 -14.44 -0.28
CA ALA A 85 31.09 -14.23 -1.07
C ALA A 85 31.74 -15.53 -1.61
N SER A 86 31.16 -16.72 -1.43
CA SER A 86 31.61 -17.93 -2.13
C SER A 86 30.84 -18.16 -3.44
N SER A 87 29.81 -17.35 -3.68
CA SER A 87 28.76 -17.58 -4.68
C SER A 87 28.67 -16.48 -5.75
N TYR A 88 29.80 -15.86 -6.12
CA TYR A 88 29.93 -14.74 -7.10
C TYR A 88 29.41 -14.98 -8.52
N THR A 89 28.68 -16.08 -8.79
CA THR A 89 28.52 -16.62 -10.15
C THR A 89 27.20 -16.34 -10.86
N ALA A 90 26.18 -15.73 -10.23
CA ALA A 90 25.01 -15.22 -10.95
C ALA A 90 24.10 -14.35 -10.06
N ALA A 91 23.64 -13.22 -10.63
CA ALA A 91 22.88 -12.10 -10.03
C ALA A 91 23.75 -11.05 -9.30
N ALA A 92 23.45 -9.78 -9.59
CA ALA A 92 24.38 -8.66 -9.52
C ALA A 92 24.68 -8.19 -8.08
N VAL A 93 25.81 -8.65 -7.56
CA VAL A 93 26.45 -8.08 -6.36
C VAL A 93 27.24 -6.84 -6.78
N TYR A 94 27.05 -5.75 -6.04
CA TYR A 94 27.82 -4.51 -6.13
C TYR A 94 28.38 -4.21 -4.75
N CYS A 95 29.49 -4.85 -4.41
CA CYS A 95 30.02 -4.83 -3.06
C CYS A 95 31.51 -4.46 -3.02
N TRP A 96 31.92 -4.02 -1.85
CA TRP A 96 33.30 -3.71 -1.49
C TRP A 96 33.71 -4.62 -0.32
N ILE A 97 34.91 -5.21 -0.42
CA ILE A 97 35.44 -6.15 0.58
C ILE A 97 36.48 -5.46 1.46
N ALA A 98 36.32 -5.53 2.78
CA ALA A 98 37.44 -5.34 3.71
C ALA A 98 38.06 -6.67 4.09
N SER A 99 39.38 -6.81 3.92
CA SER A 99 40.13 -7.95 4.47
C SER A 99 41.30 -7.47 5.33
N SER A 100 41.66 -8.23 6.38
CA SER A 100 42.87 -7.95 7.17
C SER A 100 44.18 -8.32 6.46
N THR A 101 44.10 -8.91 5.25
CA THR A 101 45.24 -9.54 4.56
C THR A 101 45.44 -9.10 3.10
N GLY A 102 44.62 -8.19 2.55
CA GLY A 102 44.66 -7.79 1.14
C GLY A 102 43.82 -6.54 0.83
N ALA A 103 44.07 -5.94 -0.34
CA ALA A 103 43.47 -4.70 -0.83
C ALA A 103 41.93 -4.73 -0.82
N GLY A 104 41.30 -3.56 -0.60
CA GLY A 104 39.86 -3.42 -0.79
C GLY A 104 39.53 -3.51 -2.27
N ASP A 105 38.81 -4.57 -2.65
CA ASP A 105 38.42 -4.87 -4.02
C ASP A 105 36.92 -4.54 -4.22
N TYR A 106 36.56 -4.04 -5.40
CA TYR A 106 35.15 -3.95 -5.83
C TYR A 106 34.78 -5.18 -6.65
N TYR A 107 33.60 -5.73 -6.37
CA TYR A 107 33.03 -6.83 -7.14
C TYR A 107 31.77 -6.35 -7.86
N VAL A 108 31.76 -6.55 -9.17
CA VAL A 108 30.63 -6.20 -10.05
C VAL A 108 30.23 -7.42 -10.86
N ALA A 109 29.06 -7.99 -10.58
CA ALA A 109 28.40 -8.98 -11.45
C ALA A 109 29.35 -10.08 -12.02
N GLY A 110 30.22 -10.64 -11.18
CA GLY A 110 31.17 -11.70 -11.55
C GLY A 110 32.48 -11.23 -12.20
N VAL A 111 32.78 -9.93 -12.15
CA VAL A 111 34.05 -9.32 -12.59
C VAL A 111 34.75 -8.70 -11.39
N ASP A 112 36.00 -9.11 -11.17
CA ASP A 112 36.91 -8.49 -10.19
C ASP A 112 37.44 -7.18 -10.78
N ASP A 113 37.04 -6.03 -10.23
CA ASP A 113 37.78 -4.79 -10.47
C ASP A 113 38.85 -4.66 -9.37
N SER A 114 40.04 -5.13 -9.71
CA SER A 114 41.21 -5.21 -8.81
C SER A 114 41.99 -3.88 -8.73
N GLY A 115 41.27 -2.76 -8.84
CA GLY A 115 41.82 -1.46 -8.51
C GLY A 115 42.19 -1.41 -7.03
N ALA A 116 43.30 -0.78 -6.67
CA ALA A 116 43.70 -0.66 -5.27
C ALA A 116 42.83 0.41 -4.56
N HIS A 117 41.63 0.04 -4.10
CA HIS A 117 40.66 0.96 -3.48
C HIS A 117 40.89 1.17 -1.97
N GLY A 118 42.12 0.95 -1.50
CA GLY A 118 42.53 1.13 -0.11
C GLY A 118 42.21 -0.05 0.82
N ASN A 119 42.98 -0.23 1.90
CA ASN A 119 42.67 -1.17 2.97
C ASN A 119 41.82 -0.47 4.03
N THR A 120 40.96 -1.19 4.74
CA THR A 120 40.32 -0.67 5.96
C THR A 120 40.77 -1.38 7.24
N ALA A 121 40.52 -0.70 8.35
CA ALA A 121 40.81 -1.12 9.70
C ALA A 121 39.52 -1.23 10.54
N ALA A 122 39.65 -1.86 11.72
CA ALA A 122 38.58 -2.09 12.71
C ALA A 122 38.05 -0.82 13.35
N THR A 123 38.51 0.34 12.90
CA THR A 123 38.18 1.66 13.43
C THR A 123 37.63 2.56 12.34
N ASP A 124 37.55 2.06 11.11
CA ASP A 124 37.14 2.87 9.98
C ASP A 124 35.64 3.04 9.96
N LYS A 125 35.25 4.24 9.56
CA LYS A 125 33.87 4.62 9.29
C LYS A 125 33.72 4.74 7.77
N LEU A 126 32.90 3.86 7.22
CA LEU A 126 32.61 3.80 5.80
C LEU A 126 31.46 4.75 5.48
N MET A 127 31.55 5.38 4.31
CA MET A 127 30.52 6.26 3.76
C MET A 127 30.09 5.69 2.43
N PHE A 128 28.78 5.62 2.20
CA PHE A 128 28.22 5.11 0.96
C PHE A 128 27.27 6.13 0.36
N ALA A 129 27.34 6.29 -0.96
CA ALA A 129 26.39 7.10 -1.71
C ALA A 129 25.94 6.35 -2.96
N TYR A 130 24.63 6.31 -3.22
CA TYR A 130 24.07 5.66 -4.40
C TYR A 130 23.08 6.56 -5.12
N ASP A 131 23.19 6.64 -6.45
CA ASP A 131 22.27 7.36 -7.31
C ASP A 131 21.52 6.36 -8.24
N PRO A 132 20.23 6.07 -8.00
CA PRO A 132 19.46 5.12 -8.81
C PRO A 132 19.15 5.64 -10.22
N ASP A 133 19.21 6.95 -10.47
CA ASP A 133 18.96 7.53 -11.80
C ASP A 133 20.13 7.28 -12.75
N THR A 134 21.35 7.43 -12.23
CA THR A 134 22.58 7.21 -13.01
C THR A 134 23.17 5.82 -12.82
N GLY A 135 22.81 5.14 -11.73
CA GLY A 135 23.39 3.87 -11.27
C GLY A 135 24.73 4.03 -10.56
N LYS A 136 25.21 5.25 -10.33
CA LYS A 136 26.54 5.48 -9.75
C LYS A 136 26.56 5.19 -8.26
N PHE A 137 27.62 4.53 -7.82
CA PHE A 137 27.85 4.18 -6.42
C PHE A 137 29.25 4.62 -6.00
N TRP A 138 29.32 5.27 -4.84
CA TRP A 138 30.56 5.77 -4.25
C TRP A 138 30.77 5.18 -2.87
N LEU A 139 32.04 4.97 -2.56
CA LEU A 139 32.53 4.60 -1.24
C LEU A 139 33.52 5.67 -0.78
N GLY A 140 33.44 6.02 0.49
CA GLY A 140 34.47 6.78 1.18
C GLY A 140 34.81 6.14 2.51
N VAL A 141 35.97 6.52 3.03
CA VAL A 141 36.49 6.04 4.30
C VAL A 141 36.96 7.24 5.10
N ASN A 142 36.52 7.32 6.36
CA ASN A 142 36.93 8.32 7.32
C ASN A 142 36.82 9.77 6.81
N GLY A 143 35.70 10.12 6.16
CA GLY A 143 35.44 11.46 5.64
C GLY A 143 36.06 11.76 4.28
N VAL A 144 36.71 10.79 3.63
CA VAL A 144 37.32 10.95 2.31
C VAL A 144 36.69 9.99 1.30
N TRP A 145 36.11 10.51 0.21
CA TRP A 145 35.66 9.69 -0.92
C TRP A 145 36.87 9.05 -1.62
N ASN A 146 36.82 7.74 -1.83
CA ASN A 146 37.92 7.01 -2.47
C ASN A 146 38.09 7.45 -3.92
N GLU A 147 36.97 7.73 -4.59
CA GLU A 147 36.92 8.18 -5.97
C GLU A 147 35.89 9.29 -6.14
N GLY A 148 36.27 10.31 -6.92
CA GLY A 148 35.35 11.32 -7.40
C GLY A 148 34.67 12.16 -6.33
N ASP A 149 33.47 12.61 -6.66
CA ASP A 149 32.64 13.50 -5.86
C ASP A 149 31.16 13.14 -6.13
N PRO A 150 30.45 12.55 -5.14
CA PRO A 150 29.05 12.21 -5.28
C PRO A 150 28.15 13.43 -5.53
N ALA A 151 28.41 14.56 -4.87
CA ALA A 151 27.61 15.78 -5.02
C ALA A 151 27.71 16.34 -6.45
N ALA A 152 28.91 16.30 -7.04
CA ALA A 152 29.11 16.63 -8.45
C ALA A 152 28.70 15.49 -9.42
N GLY A 153 28.40 14.30 -8.91
CA GLY A 153 28.09 13.12 -9.70
C GLY A 153 29.27 12.62 -10.55
N THR A 154 30.51 12.83 -10.11
CA THR A 154 31.73 12.47 -10.87
C THR A 154 32.52 11.36 -10.20
N GLY A 155 33.27 10.57 -10.98
CA GLY A 155 34.20 9.53 -10.48
C GLY A 155 33.57 8.51 -9.52
N ALA A 156 32.58 7.74 -9.99
CA ALA A 156 31.97 6.68 -9.18
C ALA A 156 32.85 5.43 -9.16
N GLY A 157 32.98 4.80 -7.99
CA GLY A 157 33.70 3.54 -7.82
C GLY A 157 33.06 2.39 -8.60
N MET A 158 31.74 2.46 -8.84
CA MET A 158 31.06 1.58 -9.78
C MET A 158 29.79 2.21 -10.36
N THR A 159 29.28 1.62 -11.44
CA THR A 159 28.01 2.01 -12.05
C THR A 159 27.13 0.79 -12.31
N VAL A 160 25.97 0.77 -11.66
CA VAL A 160 24.91 -0.24 -11.81
C VAL A 160 24.20 -0.08 -13.15
N GLY A 161 23.97 -1.18 -13.84
CA GLY A 161 23.31 -1.19 -15.14
C GLY A 161 21.87 -0.68 -15.09
N ALA A 162 21.45 0.03 -16.13
CA ALA A 162 20.11 0.63 -16.22
C ALA A 162 18.95 -0.36 -16.04
N GLY A 163 19.14 -1.64 -16.36
CA GLY A 163 18.11 -2.67 -16.21
C GLY A 163 17.80 -3.05 -14.76
N ILE A 164 18.68 -2.71 -13.81
CA ILE A 164 18.55 -3.15 -12.42
C ILE A 164 18.69 -2.02 -11.39
N ARG A 165 19.30 -0.88 -11.74
CA ARG A 165 19.65 0.23 -10.82
C ARG A 165 18.52 0.77 -9.93
N ALA A 166 17.25 0.66 -10.34
CA ALA A 166 16.11 1.11 -9.54
C ALA A 166 15.65 0.09 -8.46
N ARG A 167 16.38 -1.02 -8.28
CA ARG A 167 15.98 -2.17 -7.43
C ARG A 167 17.07 -2.54 -6.44
N MET A 168 17.92 -1.58 -6.08
CA MET A 168 19.06 -1.80 -5.21
C MET A 168 18.68 -1.55 -3.75
N THR A 169 19.26 -2.33 -2.84
CA THR A 169 19.12 -2.16 -1.39
C THR A 169 20.50 -2.29 -0.71
N PRO A 170 20.77 -1.60 0.42
CA PRO A 170 21.99 -1.84 1.19
C PRO A 170 22.16 -3.32 1.56
N TYR A 171 23.40 -3.78 1.57
CA TYR A 171 23.73 -5.19 1.64
C TYR A 171 24.95 -5.45 2.54
N TYR A 172 24.92 -6.59 3.20
CA TYR A 172 25.98 -7.12 4.05
C TYR A 172 26.23 -8.60 3.78
N ALA A 173 27.49 -9.02 3.77
CA ALA A 173 27.83 -10.44 3.81
C ALA A 173 29.21 -10.72 4.39
N THR A 174 29.45 -12.01 4.63
CA THR A 174 30.74 -12.57 5.06
C THR A 174 31.28 -13.56 4.02
N ASN A 175 32.62 -13.63 3.88
CA ASN A 175 33.28 -14.60 3.00
C ASN A 175 33.68 -15.89 3.74
N GLY A 176 33.61 -17.01 3.03
CA GLY A 176 33.86 -18.38 3.51
C GLY A 176 35.27 -18.56 4.07
N GLY A 177 35.42 -18.39 5.38
CA GLY A 177 36.69 -18.46 6.09
C GLY A 177 36.92 -17.31 7.08
N ALA A 178 36.07 -16.28 7.04
CA ALA A 178 36.08 -15.16 7.98
C ALA A 178 35.69 -15.59 9.39
N GLY A 179 36.53 -15.31 10.39
CA GLY A 179 36.02 -15.18 11.76
C GLY A 179 35.21 -13.87 11.87
N GLY A 180 34.31 -13.83 12.85
CA GLY A 180 33.32 -12.78 13.02
C GLY A 180 33.81 -11.33 12.91
N GLY A 181 32.90 -10.47 12.45
CA GLY A 181 32.99 -9.02 12.54
C GLY A 181 31.79 -8.43 13.28
N LEU A 182 31.87 -7.14 13.58
CA LEU A 182 30.76 -6.33 14.06
C LEU A 182 30.71 -5.08 13.21
N SER A 183 29.65 -4.99 12.42
CA SER A 183 29.35 -3.83 11.57
C SER A 183 28.14 -3.11 12.14
N HIS A 184 28.28 -1.82 12.38
CA HIS A 184 27.20 -0.96 12.84
C HIS A 184 26.74 -0.07 11.68
N PHE A 185 25.54 -0.31 11.18
CA PHE A 185 24.89 0.48 10.14
C PHE A 185 24.25 1.72 10.74
N ASN A 186 24.49 2.86 10.12
CA ASN A 186 23.78 4.09 10.41
C ASN A 186 23.12 4.60 9.13
N PHE A 187 21.80 4.51 9.08
CA PHE A 187 20.98 5.02 7.98
C PHE A 187 20.48 6.46 8.25
N GLY A 188 20.89 7.06 9.37
CA GLY A 188 20.55 8.42 9.80
C GLY A 188 19.91 8.52 11.18
N GLN A 189 19.65 7.41 11.87
CA GLN A 189 18.90 7.37 13.12
C GLN A 189 19.76 7.21 14.38
N ASP A 190 21.02 6.81 14.25
CA ASP A 190 21.83 6.40 15.40
C ASP A 190 23.00 7.34 15.70
N SER A 191 22.88 8.01 16.85
CA SER A 191 23.89 8.91 17.41
C SER A 191 25.08 8.18 18.07
N THR A 192 25.00 6.86 18.29
CA THR A 192 25.92 6.13 19.20
C THR A 192 27.39 6.21 18.79
N ASN A 193 27.69 6.31 17.49
CA ASN A 193 29.06 6.41 16.95
C ASN A 193 29.32 7.73 16.21
N VAL A 194 28.46 8.73 16.44
CA VAL A 194 28.47 10.03 15.78
C VAL A 194 28.92 11.11 16.75
N SER A 195 29.79 12.00 16.29
CA SER A 195 30.32 13.12 17.09
C SER A 195 30.00 14.50 16.51
N THR A 196 29.62 14.56 15.24
CA THR A 196 29.36 15.79 14.47
C THR A 196 27.86 16.04 14.28
N GLY A 197 27.08 14.98 14.05
CA GLY A 197 25.64 15.01 13.90
C GLY A 197 25.16 15.70 12.63
N ASN A 198 25.77 15.32 11.51
CA ASN A 198 25.43 15.86 10.20
C ASN A 198 24.09 15.28 9.73
N ALA A 199 23.25 16.15 9.20
CA ALA A 199 21.99 15.79 8.56
C ALA A 199 22.09 16.01 7.05
N ASP A 200 21.17 15.40 6.31
CA ASP A 200 20.97 15.66 4.89
C ASP A 200 20.31 17.04 4.62
N ASP A 201 20.11 17.33 3.34
CA ASP A 201 19.52 18.60 2.88
C ASP A 201 18.08 18.83 3.37
N ASN A 202 17.37 17.78 3.78
CA ASN A 202 16.02 17.84 4.35
C ASN A 202 16.03 17.95 5.88
N GLY A 203 17.21 17.90 6.51
CA GLY A 203 17.37 17.97 7.96
C GLY A 203 17.15 16.65 8.67
N TYR A 204 17.16 15.52 7.94
CA TYR A 204 17.09 14.18 8.51
C TYR A 204 18.48 13.54 8.53
N GLY A 205 18.71 12.65 9.49
CA GLY A 205 20.01 12.02 9.66
C GLY A 205 20.80 12.55 10.85
N ASP A 206 21.61 11.65 11.41
CA ASP A 206 22.61 11.91 12.43
C ASP A 206 23.85 11.12 12.01
N PHE A 207 24.70 11.73 11.17
CA PHE A 207 25.86 11.10 10.54
C PHE A 207 27.18 11.71 11.03
N GLU A 208 28.27 10.93 10.96
CA GLU A 208 29.59 11.45 11.31
C GLU A 208 30.15 12.40 10.23
N TYR A 209 29.87 12.16 8.96
CA TYR A 209 30.41 12.95 7.86
C TYR A 209 29.33 13.71 7.10
N ASP A 210 29.76 14.76 6.40
CA ASP A 210 28.86 15.62 5.62
C ASP A 210 28.16 14.79 4.54
N VAL A 211 26.82 14.86 4.53
CA VAL A 211 26.02 14.24 3.48
C VAL A 211 26.25 15.00 2.16
N PRO A 212 26.61 14.34 1.06
CA PRO A 212 26.76 15.00 -0.23
C PRO A 212 25.45 15.68 -0.67
N ALA A 213 25.54 16.90 -1.20
CA ALA A 213 24.36 17.66 -1.63
C ALA A 213 23.47 16.85 -2.59
N GLY A 214 22.17 16.82 -2.30
CA GLY A 214 21.14 16.08 -3.02
C GLY A 214 21.09 14.58 -2.72
N PHE A 215 21.91 14.07 -1.79
CA PHE A 215 21.76 12.73 -1.23
C PHE A 215 21.05 12.81 0.12
N LEU A 216 20.23 11.80 0.43
CA LEU A 216 19.33 11.80 1.57
C LEU A 216 19.53 10.56 2.45
N ALA A 217 19.17 10.67 3.73
CA ALA A 217 19.10 9.55 4.65
C ALA A 217 18.01 8.55 4.21
N LEU A 218 18.22 7.26 4.46
CA LEU A 218 17.24 6.22 4.16
C LEU A 218 16.17 6.17 5.27
N CYS A 219 15.18 7.04 5.15
CA CYS A 219 14.03 7.11 6.05
C CYS A 219 12.74 7.47 5.31
N SER A 220 11.59 7.16 5.91
CA SER A 220 10.28 7.38 5.29
C SER A 220 10.03 8.85 4.94
N ALA A 221 10.55 9.80 5.73
CA ALA A 221 10.42 11.24 5.43
C ALA A 221 11.22 11.72 4.21
N ASN A 222 12.22 10.96 3.76
CA ASN A 222 12.99 11.23 2.55
C ASN A 222 12.55 10.39 1.35
N MET A 223 11.61 9.48 1.55
CA MET A 223 10.96 8.82 0.45
C MET A 223 10.11 9.86 -0.27
N THR A 224 10.37 10.04 -1.56
CA THR A 224 9.45 10.82 -2.38
C THR A 224 8.14 10.07 -2.37
N ASP A 225 7.15 10.68 -1.73
CA ASP A 225 5.77 10.42 -2.04
C ASP A 225 5.65 10.48 -3.56
N PRO A 226 5.05 9.47 -4.21
CA PRO A 226 4.86 9.51 -5.66
C PRO A 226 4.28 10.87 -6.05
N SER A 227 4.60 11.44 -7.20
CA SER A 227 4.19 12.82 -7.52
C SER A 227 2.66 13.05 -7.57
N TRP A 228 1.86 11.99 -7.45
CA TRP A 228 0.41 12.01 -7.26
C TRP A 228 -0.03 12.07 -5.79
N MET A 229 0.91 12.02 -4.84
CA MET A 229 0.75 12.00 -3.39
C MET A 229 1.27 13.29 -2.74
N THR A 230 1.28 14.42 -3.47
CA THR A 230 1.56 15.75 -2.90
C THR A 230 0.41 16.32 -2.05
N ASP A 231 -0.65 15.55 -1.82
CA ASP A 231 -1.81 15.93 -1.02
C ASP A 231 -2.00 15.03 0.23
N TYR A 232 -1.03 14.18 0.56
CA TYR A 232 -1.07 13.37 1.79
C TYR A 232 -0.62 14.23 2.99
N THR A 233 -1.47 15.16 3.40
CA THR A 233 -1.49 15.56 4.82
C THR A 233 -2.13 14.42 5.61
N GLU A 234 -1.54 14.05 6.75
CA GLU A 234 -2.08 13.08 7.74
C GLU A 234 -3.52 13.40 8.26
N ASP A 235 -4.17 14.43 7.74
CA ASP A 235 -5.61 14.65 7.89
C ASP A 235 -6.34 13.78 6.84
N TYR A 236 -6.65 12.52 7.18
CA TYR A 236 -7.63 11.70 6.45
C TYR A 236 -9.04 12.31 6.58
N VAL A 237 -9.24 13.46 5.94
CA VAL A 237 -10.55 13.96 5.51
C VAL A 237 -10.59 13.67 4.01
N ASP A 238 -10.79 12.39 3.67
CA ASP A 238 -10.85 11.99 2.27
C ASP A 238 -12.19 12.47 1.69
N ASP A 239 -12.13 13.61 1.00
CA ASP A 239 -13.27 14.37 0.46
C ASP A 239 -14.25 13.51 -0.38
N GLY A 240 -13.85 12.31 -0.80
CA GLY A 240 -14.64 11.40 -1.65
C GLY A 240 -15.25 10.19 -0.94
N PHE A 241 -14.58 9.64 0.06
CA PHE A 241 -15.02 8.43 0.77
C PHE A 241 -14.51 8.36 2.21
N ASN A 242 -15.39 8.04 3.16
CA ASN A 242 -14.96 7.81 4.54
C ASN A 242 -15.78 6.74 5.26
N VAL A 243 -15.13 6.04 6.19
CA VAL A 243 -15.73 5.04 7.07
C VAL A 243 -15.87 5.64 8.47
N VAL A 244 -17.12 5.79 8.94
CA VAL A 244 -17.39 6.34 10.28
C VAL A 244 -18.02 5.28 11.16
N LEU A 245 -17.37 5.04 12.31
CA LEU A 245 -17.93 4.25 13.41
C LEU A 245 -18.75 5.15 14.32
N TYR A 246 -19.90 4.66 14.75
CA TYR A 246 -20.72 5.36 15.73
C TYR A 246 -21.47 4.37 16.61
N THR A 247 -21.86 4.83 17.80
CA THR A 247 -22.72 4.06 18.71
C THR A 247 -24.14 4.59 18.58
N GLY A 248 -25.08 3.69 18.30
CA GLY A 248 -26.50 4.02 18.35
C GLY A 248 -26.88 4.48 19.75
N ASN A 249 -27.63 5.56 19.85
CA ASN A 249 -28.02 6.19 21.11
C ASN A 249 -29.53 6.27 21.29
N SER A 250 -30.29 5.69 20.35
CA SER A 250 -31.74 5.80 20.28
C SER A 250 -32.23 7.21 20.59
N THR A 251 -31.66 8.21 19.92
CA THR A 251 -32.08 9.62 20.00
C THR A 251 -32.48 10.10 18.62
N THR A 252 -33.64 10.75 18.52
CA THR A 252 -34.10 11.34 17.26
C THR A 252 -33.20 12.49 16.86
N GLY A 253 -32.76 12.52 15.61
CA GLY A 253 -31.87 13.57 15.13
C GLY A 253 -30.42 13.37 15.59
N GLN A 254 -29.99 12.12 15.78
CA GLN A 254 -28.56 11.86 15.98
C GLN A 254 -27.82 12.21 14.68
N SER A 255 -27.01 13.27 14.73
CA SER A 255 -26.07 13.59 13.66
C SER A 255 -24.82 12.72 13.79
N ILE A 256 -24.44 12.09 12.68
CA ILE A 256 -23.20 11.34 12.50
C ILE A 256 -22.27 12.25 11.71
N THR A 257 -21.21 12.72 12.37
CA THR A 257 -20.23 13.67 11.84
C THR A 257 -18.84 13.04 11.73
N GLY A 258 -17.86 13.78 11.18
CA GLY A 258 -16.51 13.27 10.95
C GLY A 258 -16.40 12.43 9.68
N VAL A 259 -17.35 12.58 8.75
CA VAL A 259 -17.28 12.00 7.40
C VAL A 259 -16.30 12.79 6.55
N GLY A 260 -16.23 14.11 6.72
CA GLY A 260 -15.37 15.02 5.95
C GLY A 260 -16.06 15.69 4.78
N HIS A 261 -17.20 15.17 4.35
CA HIS A 261 -17.99 15.67 3.23
C HIS A 261 -19.48 15.39 3.43
N GLN A 262 -20.30 16.01 2.57
CA GLN A 262 -21.68 15.59 2.37
C GLN A 262 -21.68 14.34 1.50
N PRO A 263 -22.18 13.19 2.01
CA PRO A 263 -22.25 11.97 1.23
C PRO A 263 -23.47 11.99 0.29
N ASP A 264 -23.31 11.33 -0.85
CA ASP A 264 -24.36 11.05 -1.83
C ASP A 264 -24.81 9.60 -1.77
N MET A 265 -23.98 8.69 -1.24
CA MET A 265 -24.41 7.34 -0.86
C MET A 265 -23.89 7.01 0.53
N VAL A 266 -24.80 6.54 1.39
CA VAL A 266 -24.48 6.06 2.73
C VAL A 266 -24.95 4.62 2.86
N VAL A 267 -24.01 3.74 3.24
CA VAL A 267 -24.30 2.35 3.57
C VAL A 267 -24.09 2.14 5.06
N ILE A 268 -25.12 1.69 5.78
CA ILE A 268 -25.09 1.51 7.23
C ILE A 268 -25.23 0.03 7.57
N LYS A 269 -24.40 -0.42 8.51
CA LYS A 269 -24.48 -1.78 9.05
C LYS A 269 -24.35 -1.78 10.56
N ASN A 270 -25.33 -2.42 11.22
CA ASN A 270 -25.20 -2.85 12.61
C ASN A 270 -24.21 -4.01 12.72
N ARG A 271 -23.20 -3.85 13.58
CA ARG A 271 -22.09 -4.79 13.75
C ARG A 271 -22.38 -5.88 14.79
N GLU A 272 -23.45 -5.74 15.56
CA GLU A 272 -23.81 -6.64 16.65
C GLU A 272 -25.07 -7.46 16.38
N THR A 273 -25.86 -7.07 15.36
CA THR A 273 -27.16 -7.67 15.07
C THR A 273 -27.27 -8.11 13.62
N VAL A 274 -27.95 -9.24 13.41
CA VAL A 274 -28.30 -9.75 12.08
C VAL A 274 -29.50 -8.97 11.55
N VAL A 275 -29.20 -7.83 10.94
CA VAL A 275 -30.13 -6.95 10.21
C VAL A 275 -29.50 -6.61 8.85
N GLU A 276 -30.31 -6.26 7.88
CA GLU A 276 -29.88 -5.91 6.53
C GLU A 276 -28.92 -4.72 6.49
N TRP A 277 -28.06 -4.66 5.47
CA TRP A 277 -27.21 -3.52 5.17
C TRP A 277 -28.04 -2.44 4.50
N LYS A 278 -28.21 -1.30 5.16
CA LYS A 278 -29.07 -0.20 4.69
C LYS A 278 -28.33 0.65 3.67
N VAL A 279 -28.96 0.96 2.54
CA VAL A 279 -28.37 1.72 1.41
C VAL A 279 -29.27 2.89 1.07
N ILE A 280 -28.75 4.09 1.26
CA ILE A 280 -29.47 5.36 1.08
C ILE A 280 -28.62 6.25 0.19
N ASP A 281 -29.24 6.95 -0.75
CA ASP A 281 -28.55 7.90 -1.62
C ASP A 281 -29.33 9.20 -1.86
N SER A 282 -28.62 10.21 -2.36
CA SER A 282 -29.14 11.55 -2.62
C SER A 282 -30.10 11.60 -3.82
N VAL A 283 -29.99 10.68 -4.77
CA VAL A 283 -30.86 10.59 -5.96
C VAL A 283 -32.27 10.13 -5.59
N ARG A 284 -32.40 9.07 -4.78
CA ARG A 284 -33.68 8.57 -4.26
C ARG A 284 -34.17 9.42 -3.09
N GLY A 285 -33.26 9.94 -2.27
CA GLY A 285 -33.50 10.87 -1.19
C GLY A 285 -33.28 10.26 0.21
N ALA A 286 -33.07 11.15 1.19
CA ALA A 286 -32.55 10.83 2.52
C ALA A 286 -33.30 9.72 3.29
N THR A 287 -34.61 9.54 3.09
CA THR A 287 -35.41 8.53 3.80
C THR A 287 -35.66 7.27 2.96
N LYS A 288 -35.08 7.15 1.77
CA LYS A 288 -35.30 6.03 0.86
C LYS A 288 -34.24 4.97 1.06
N GLU A 289 -34.63 3.83 1.60
CA GLU A 289 -33.71 2.71 1.84
C GLU A 289 -33.93 1.59 0.83
N LEU A 290 -32.82 1.04 0.36
CA LEU A 290 -32.71 -0.31 -0.17
C LEU A 290 -31.71 -1.09 0.69
N ASN A 291 -31.48 -2.35 0.35
CA ASN A 291 -30.54 -3.19 1.09
C ASN A 291 -29.54 -3.85 0.14
N TRP A 292 -28.29 -4.05 0.56
CA TRP A 292 -27.30 -4.78 -0.25
C TRP A 292 -27.42 -6.31 -0.16
N ASP A 293 -28.08 -6.82 0.89
CA ASP A 293 -28.16 -8.23 1.22
C ASP A 293 -29.61 -8.76 1.25
N SER A 294 -30.56 -8.03 0.65
CA SER A 294 -31.93 -8.53 0.49
C SER A 294 -32.65 -7.91 -0.71
N THR A 295 -33.56 -8.68 -1.31
CA THR A 295 -34.38 -8.23 -2.44
C THR A 295 -35.67 -7.51 -2.01
N ASN A 296 -35.67 -6.91 -0.82
CA ASN A 296 -36.80 -6.12 -0.33
C ASN A 296 -37.02 -4.90 -1.24
N ALA A 297 -38.28 -4.50 -1.42
CA ALA A 297 -38.60 -3.27 -2.14
C ALA A 297 -38.04 -2.04 -1.41
N GLU A 298 -37.88 -0.94 -2.12
CA GLU A 298 -37.57 0.35 -1.51
C GLU A 298 -38.60 0.67 -0.41
N SER A 299 -38.09 1.08 0.75
CA SER A 299 -38.92 1.58 1.83
C SER A 299 -38.67 3.07 2.04
N THR A 300 -39.70 3.76 2.53
CA THR A 300 -39.54 5.12 3.07
C THR A 300 -39.47 5.00 4.58
N ASP A 301 -38.27 5.13 5.12
CA ASP A 301 -38.01 4.94 6.53
C ASP A 301 -37.68 6.27 7.21
N ALA A 302 -38.67 6.84 7.90
CA ALA A 302 -38.50 8.06 8.70
C ALA A 302 -37.64 7.82 9.96
N GLN A 303 -37.29 6.56 10.23
CA GLN A 303 -36.43 6.13 11.33
C GLN A 303 -34.97 5.98 10.93
N GLY A 304 -34.72 5.81 9.62
CA GLY A 304 -33.39 5.74 9.04
C GLY A 304 -32.72 7.10 8.87
N LEU A 305 -31.99 7.28 7.78
CA LEU A 305 -31.38 8.57 7.44
C LEU A 305 -32.48 9.61 7.13
N THR A 306 -32.29 10.85 7.55
CA THR A 306 -33.29 11.93 7.39
C THR A 306 -32.73 13.18 6.71
N SER A 307 -31.42 13.39 6.76
CA SER A 307 -30.72 14.39 5.94
C SER A 307 -29.29 13.98 5.64
N PHE A 308 -28.82 14.37 4.46
CA PHE A 308 -27.41 14.43 4.12
C PHE A 308 -26.89 15.81 4.54
N ASP A 309 -25.92 15.84 5.44
CA ASP A 309 -25.39 17.05 6.05
C ASP A 309 -24.00 17.38 5.46
N ALA A 310 -23.48 18.59 5.70
CA ALA A 310 -22.20 19.00 5.10
C ALA A 310 -20.98 18.15 5.53
N ASP A 311 -21.08 17.50 6.68
CA ASP A 311 -20.09 16.58 7.26
C ASP A 311 -20.83 15.36 7.80
N GLY A 312 -21.36 14.52 6.90
CA GLY A 312 -22.06 13.29 7.22
C GLY A 312 -23.58 13.37 7.08
N PHE A 313 -24.34 12.90 8.07
CA PHE A 313 -25.79 12.69 7.95
C PHE A 313 -26.50 12.67 9.29
N THR A 314 -27.82 12.86 9.29
CA THR A 314 -28.65 12.81 10.50
C THR A 314 -29.68 11.68 10.45
N LEU A 315 -29.77 10.91 11.54
CA LEU A 315 -30.66 9.76 11.71
C LEU A 315 -31.99 10.09 12.41
N GLY A 316 -33.01 9.30 12.09
CA GLY A 316 -34.36 9.31 12.64
C GLY A 316 -34.49 8.64 14.04
N THR A 317 -35.62 8.00 14.35
CA THR A 317 -35.98 7.68 15.77
C THR A 317 -35.11 6.68 16.53
N THR A 318 -35.48 6.64 17.81
CA THR A 318 -35.01 5.95 18.98
C THR A 318 -35.35 4.46 19.09
N SER A 319 -34.99 3.58 18.14
CA SER A 319 -34.83 2.11 18.39
C SER A 319 -34.64 1.25 17.13
N ASP A 320 -34.42 1.82 15.95
CA ASP A 320 -34.27 0.98 14.76
C ASP A 320 -32.93 0.24 14.77
N THR A 321 -32.98 -1.09 14.71
CA THR A 321 -31.81 -1.98 14.76
C THR A 321 -30.89 -1.82 13.55
N GLY A 322 -31.40 -1.32 12.42
CA GLY A 322 -30.62 -1.03 11.22
C GLY A 322 -29.81 0.26 11.27
N TYR A 323 -30.17 1.20 12.16
CA TYR A 323 -29.66 2.58 12.13
C TYR A 323 -29.13 3.13 13.45
N ASN A 324 -29.93 3.04 14.53
CA ASN A 324 -29.72 3.83 15.75
C ASN A 324 -30.28 3.12 17.01
N GLU A 325 -30.09 1.82 17.11
CA GLU A 325 -30.43 1.08 18.32
C GLU A 325 -29.45 1.41 19.44
N ASN A 326 -29.98 1.69 20.63
CA ASN A 326 -29.19 2.12 21.78
C ASN A 326 -28.07 1.12 22.09
N THR A 327 -26.88 1.65 22.36
CA THR A 327 -25.64 0.93 22.68
C THR A 327 -25.12 0.00 21.58
N LYS A 328 -25.66 0.03 20.36
CA LYS A 328 -25.17 -0.79 19.27
C LYS A 328 -24.02 -0.14 18.54
N ASP A 329 -22.99 -0.93 18.27
CA ASP A 329 -21.89 -0.51 17.42
C ASP A 329 -22.31 -0.57 15.96
N MET A 330 -22.21 0.58 15.30
CA MET A 330 -22.59 0.78 13.91
C MET A 330 -21.36 1.17 13.10
N VAL A 331 -21.41 0.85 11.81
CA VAL A 331 -20.47 1.37 10.81
C VAL A 331 -21.26 2.00 9.67
N SER A 332 -20.76 3.12 9.17
CA SER A 332 -21.23 3.75 7.95
C SER A 332 -20.09 3.86 6.94
N TYR A 333 -20.40 3.61 5.68
CA TYR A 333 -19.51 3.81 4.54
C TYR A 333 -20.14 4.91 3.67
N ASN A 334 -19.39 5.99 3.43
CA ASN A 334 -19.95 7.26 3.00
C ASN A 334 -19.25 7.74 1.72
N TRP A 335 -19.90 7.61 0.57
CA TRP A 335 -19.36 8.04 -0.72
C TRP A 335 -19.95 9.39 -1.15
N LYS A 336 -19.13 10.19 -1.82
CA LYS A 336 -19.53 11.42 -2.51
C LYS A 336 -19.58 11.19 -4.01
N GLU A 337 -20.68 11.57 -4.64
CA GLU A 337 -20.84 11.47 -6.08
C GLU A 337 -19.99 12.55 -6.75
N SER A 338 -19.04 12.12 -7.57
CA SER A 338 -18.16 13.01 -8.31
C SER A 338 -17.30 12.22 -9.29
N THR A 339 -17.10 12.79 -10.48
CA THR A 339 -16.10 12.30 -11.44
C THR A 339 -14.68 12.33 -10.86
N THR A 340 -14.40 13.24 -9.92
CA THR A 340 -13.10 13.30 -9.23
C THR A 340 -12.82 12.04 -8.41
N TYR A 341 -13.85 11.45 -7.81
CA TYR A 341 -13.74 10.25 -6.98
C TYR A 341 -14.21 8.99 -7.72
N GLY A 342 -14.43 9.11 -9.04
CA GLY A 342 -14.83 8.00 -9.89
C GLY A 342 -16.14 7.34 -9.47
N PHE A 343 -17.09 8.11 -8.93
CA PHE A 343 -18.38 7.59 -8.46
C PHE A 343 -19.57 8.37 -9.05
N ASP A 344 -20.58 7.66 -9.53
CA ASP A 344 -21.79 8.20 -10.17
C ASP A 344 -23.03 7.37 -9.78
N ILE A 345 -24.18 8.03 -9.61
CA ILE A 345 -25.45 7.41 -9.24
C ILE A 345 -26.48 7.68 -10.34
N VAL A 346 -26.99 6.60 -10.94
CA VAL A 346 -27.98 6.69 -12.03
C VAL A 346 -29.29 6.05 -11.62
N GLN A 347 -30.42 6.60 -12.05
CA GLN A 347 -31.73 5.98 -11.89
C GLN A 347 -32.41 5.83 -13.26
N PHE A 348 -32.97 4.65 -13.54
CA PHE A 348 -33.64 4.38 -14.80
C PHE A 348 -34.82 3.42 -14.66
N THR A 349 -35.71 3.41 -15.66
CA THR A 349 -36.86 2.50 -15.73
C THR A 349 -36.61 1.41 -16.76
N GLY A 350 -36.65 0.15 -16.34
CA GLY A 350 -36.46 -0.99 -17.22
C GLY A 350 -37.57 -1.17 -18.25
N THR A 351 -37.20 -1.75 -19.39
CA THR A 351 -38.02 -1.94 -20.59
C THR A 351 -38.10 -3.41 -21.02
N SER A 352 -37.32 -4.30 -20.41
CA SER A 352 -37.11 -5.70 -20.85
C SER A 352 -36.64 -5.86 -22.29
N SER A 353 -36.14 -4.78 -22.90
CA SER A 353 -35.44 -4.77 -24.18
C SER A 353 -34.05 -4.19 -23.98
N ALA A 354 -33.02 -4.79 -24.58
CA ALA A 354 -31.65 -4.33 -24.42
C ALA A 354 -31.51 -2.87 -24.89
N HIS A 355 -30.86 -2.05 -24.07
CA HIS A 355 -30.61 -0.62 -24.36
C HIS A 355 -29.44 -0.10 -23.52
N THR A 356 -29.01 1.10 -23.85
CA THR A 356 -27.95 1.82 -23.14
C THR A 356 -28.54 2.81 -22.15
N GLU A 357 -27.92 2.92 -20.99
CA GLU A 357 -28.19 3.94 -19.98
C GLU A 357 -27.00 4.89 -19.86
N ASN A 358 -27.29 6.20 -19.77
CA ASN A 358 -26.25 7.22 -19.67
C ASN A 358 -25.72 7.34 -18.25
N HIS A 359 -24.45 7.71 -18.11
CA HIS A 359 -23.82 8.01 -16.82
C HIS A 359 -22.86 9.20 -16.91
N GLY A 360 -22.52 9.79 -15.76
CA GLY A 360 -21.77 11.03 -15.59
C GLY A 360 -20.25 10.87 -15.45
N LEU A 361 -19.73 9.65 -15.28
CA LEU A 361 -18.30 9.41 -14.94
C LEU A 361 -17.27 10.05 -15.88
N GLY A 362 -17.55 10.17 -17.19
CA GLY A 362 -16.59 10.65 -18.18
C GLY A 362 -15.42 9.68 -18.48
N VAL A 363 -15.37 8.56 -17.77
CA VAL A 363 -14.47 7.41 -17.96
C VAL A 363 -15.29 6.12 -17.91
N VAL A 364 -14.70 5.01 -18.38
CA VAL A 364 -15.40 3.72 -18.39
C VAL A 364 -15.55 3.21 -16.95
N PRO A 365 -16.76 2.87 -16.47
CA PRO A 365 -16.95 2.25 -15.18
C PRO A 365 -16.33 0.84 -15.15
N GLU A 366 -15.67 0.53 -14.05
CA GLU A 366 -15.03 -0.77 -13.79
C GLU A 366 -15.83 -1.64 -12.82
N CYS A 367 -16.81 -1.05 -12.13
CA CYS A 367 -17.83 -1.75 -11.35
C CYS A 367 -19.18 -1.04 -11.52
N ILE A 368 -20.25 -1.81 -11.73
CA ILE A 368 -21.62 -1.30 -11.76
C ILE A 368 -22.47 -2.22 -10.90
N ILE A 369 -23.18 -1.65 -9.92
CA ILE A 369 -24.10 -2.38 -9.05
C ILE A 369 -25.51 -1.85 -9.29
N LEU A 370 -26.43 -2.71 -9.72
CA LEU A 370 -27.82 -2.35 -9.95
C LEU A 370 -28.71 -2.93 -8.85
N LEU A 371 -29.46 -2.06 -8.17
CA LEU A 371 -30.49 -2.44 -7.21
C LEU A 371 -31.86 -2.05 -7.79
N CYS A 372 -32.82 -2.97 -7.71
CA CYS A 372 -34.19 -2.69 -8.10
C CYS A 372 -34.97 -2.08 -6.93
N GLU A 373 -35.73 -1.02 -7.18
CA GLU A 373 -36.59 -0.39 -6.18
C GLU A 373 -37.85 -1.22 -5.86
N THR A 374 -38.10 -2.28 -6.63
CA THR A 374 -39.21 -3.21 -6.41
C THR A 374 -38.71 -4.57 -5.95
N ALA A 375 -39.49 -5.24 -5.11
CA ALA A 375 -39.06 -6.49 -4.51
C ALA A 375 -38.80 -7.62 -5.54
N GLY A 376 -37.90 -8.52 -5.14
CA GLY A 376 -37.70 -9.82 -5.79
C GLY A 376 -36.81 -9.80 -7.04
N GLN A 377 -36.00 -8.76 -7.27
CA GLN A 377 -34.88 -8.83 -8.20
C GLN A 377 -33.57 -8.85 -7.42
N ASN A 378 -32.63 -9.69 -7.85
CA ASN A 378 -31.30 -9.75 -7.24
C ASN A 378 -30.48 -8.53 -7.70
N HIS A 379 -29.41 -8.24 -6.99
CA HIS A 379 -28.60 -7.04 -7.20
C HIS A 379 -27.48 -7.34 -8.17
N ALA A 380 -27.72 -7.12 -9.47
CA ALA A 380 -26.77 -7.45 -10.51
C ALA A 380 -25.49 -6.60 -10.42
N VAL A 381 -24.34 -7.25 -10.61
CA VAL A 381 -23.00 -6.65 -10.55
C VAL A 381 -22.24 -6.94 -11.85
N TYR A 382 -21.82 -5.87 -12.52
CA TYR A 382 -20.75 -5.89 -13.52
C TYR A 382 -19.44 -5.53 -12.83
N HIS A 383 -18.35 -6.20 -13.21
CA HIS A 383 -17.03 -5.88 -12.68
C HIS A 383 -15.94 -6.22 -13.71
N ILE A 384 -14.95 -5.34 -13.88
CA ILE A 384 -13.84 -5.54 -14.83
C ILE A 384 -13.04 -6.82 -14.56
N GLY A 385 -13.00 -7.25 -13.29
CA GLY A 385 -12.36 -8.49 -12.86
C GLY A 385 -13.13 -9.79 -13.14
N MET A 386 -14.32 -9.73 -13.77
CA MET A 386 -15.11 -10.94 -14.06
C MET A 386 -14.43 -11.85 -15.08
N ASP A 387 -13.83 -11.30 -16.13
CA ASP A 387 -13.07 -12.02 -17.16
C ASP A 387 -11.95 -11.12 -17.67
N ALA A 388 -10.84 -11.72 -18.13
CA ALA A 388 -9.66 -10.97 -18.56
C ALA A 388 -9.85 -10.26 -19.92
N SER A 389 -10.84 -10.68 -20.72
CA SER A 389 -11.02 -10.21 -22.09
C SER A 389 -12.43 -9.72 -22.41
N ALA A 390 -13.45 -10.28 -21.77
CA ALA A 390 -14.85 -9.92 -21.99
C ALA A 390 -15.63 -9.93 -20.66
N PRO A 391 -15.33 -9.00 -19.72
CA PRO A 391 -16.04 -8.92 -18.45
C PRO A 391 -17.56 -8.72 -18.61
N GLU A 392 -18.00 -8.10 -19.71
CA GLU A 392 -19.41 -7.84 -20.05
C GLU A 392 -20.23 -9.09 -20.36
N ASP A 393 -19.60 -10.21 -20.72
CA ASP A 393 -20.30 -11.49 -20.92
C ASP A 393 -20.82 -12.04 -19.58
N TYR A 394 -20.29 -11.53 -18.46
CA TYR A 394 -20.50 -12.08 -17.14
C TYR A 394 -21.20 -11.10 -16.18
N GLY A 395 -21.99 -11.65 -15.25
CA GLY A 395 -22.49 -10.91 -14.10
C GLY A 395 -22.49 -11.73 -12.82
N MET A 396 -22.61 -11.04 -11.69
CA MET A 396 -22.79 -11.62 -10.36
C MET A 396 -23.93 -10.92 -9.62
N PHE A 397 -24.22 -11.38 -8.40
CA PHE A 397 -25.26 -10.79 -7.57
C PHE A 397 -24.71 -10.48 -6.18
N LEU A 398 -24.91 -9.25 -5.71
CA LEU A 398 -24.40 -8.76 -4.42
C LEU A 398 -25.04 -9.51 -3.23
N ASP A 399 -26.30 -9.91 -3.40
CA ASP A 399 -27.16 -10.56 -2.42
C ASP A 399 -27.11 -12.10 -2.46
N LEU A 400 -26.29 -12.69 -3.34
CA LEU A 400 -26.17 -14.14 -3.48
C LEU A 400 -24.72 -14.65 -3.32
N THR A 401 -24.59 -15.95 -3.05
CA THR A 401 -23.29 -16.63 -2.96
C THR A 401 -22.80 -17.20 -4.28
N LEU A 402 -23.57 -17.02 -5.37
CA LEU A 402 -23.28 -17.61 -6.68
C LEU A 402 -21.94 -17.14 -7.23
N VAL A 403 -21.36 -17.94 -8.12
CA VAL A 403 -20.20 -17.59 -8.96
C VAL A 403 -20.63 -16.67 -10.11
N ARG A 404 -19.67 -16.13 -10.87
CA ARG A 404 -19.97 -15.37 -12.09
C ARG A 404 -20.80 -16.22 -13.06
N GLN A 405 -21.76 -15.59 -13.71
CA GLN A 405 -22.64 -16.21 -14.70
C GLN A 405 -22.37 -15.61 -16.06
N ASP A 406 -22.00 -16.45 -17.03
CA ASP A 406 -22.04 -16.12 -18.46
C ASP A 406 -23.51 -15.96 -18.86
N ASN A 407 -23.94 -14.73 -19.06
CA ASN A 407 -25.36 -14.41 -19.29
C ASN A 407 -25.54 -13.07 -20.01
N THR A 408 -25.62 -13.15 -21.33
CA THR A 408 -25.97 -12.02 -22.22
C THR A 408 -27.23 -11.26 -21.82
N ALA A 409 -28.18 -11.87 -21.10
CA ALA A 409 -29.37 -11.17 -20.65
C ALA A 409 -29.07 -10.09 -19.59
N LEU A 410 -27.93 -10.11 -18.91
CA LEU A 410 -27.58 -9.10 -17.90
C LEU A 410 -27.07 -7.81 -18.55
N TRP A 411 -26.02 -7.89 -19.36
CA TRP A 411 -25.28 -6.74 -19.93
C TRP A 411 -25.23 -6.71 -21.46
N ASN A 412 -25.94 -7.62 -22.13
CA ASN A 412 -26.01 -7.74 -23.60
C ASN A 412 -24.65 -7.95 -24.28
N ASP A 413 -23.68 -8.58 -23.60
CA ASP A 413 -22.30 -8.78 -24.08
C ASP A 413 -21.72 -7.49 -24.68
N THR A 414 -22.03 -6.35 -24.07
CA THR A 414 -21.65 -5.02 -24.56
C THR A 414 -20.93 -4.25 -23.46
N ALA A 415 -19.62 -4.09 -23.61
CA ALA A 415 -18.78 -3.36 -22.67
C ALA A 415 -19.29 -1.93 -22.45
N PRO A 416 -19.23 -1.41 -21.20
CA PRO A 416 -19.53 -0.01 -20.95
C PRO A 416 -18.50 0.90 -21.63
N THR A 417 -18.90 2.16 -21.83
CA THR A 417 -18.06 3.22 -22.41
C THR A 417 -17.89 4.34 -21.40
N SER A 418 -17.25 5.45 -21.79
CA SER A 418 -17.09 6.61 -20.93
C SER A 418 -18.38 7.42 -20.68
N SER A 419 -19.49 7.04 -21.29
CA SER A 419 -20.75 7.79 -21.21
C SER A 419 -22.02 6.95 -21.12
N VAL A 420 -21.93 5.65 -21.43
CA VAL A 420 -23.06 4.71 -21.36
C VAL A 420 -22.61 3.34 -20.88
N PHE A 421 -23.49 2.65 -20.16
CA PHE A 421 -23.43 1.19 -19.97
C PHE A 421 -24.64 0.53 -20.62
N THR A 422 -24.56 -0.77 -20.89
CA THR A 422 -25.65 -1.51 -21.55
C THR A 422 -26.31 -2.46 -20.57
N VAL A 423 -27.65 -2.47 -20.54
CA VAL A 423 -28.44 -3.49 -19.85
C VAL A 423 -29.09 -4.41 -20.87
N GLY A 424 -29.09 -5.71 -20.58
CA GLY A 424 -29.72 -6.75 -21.41
C GLY A 424 -31.23 -6.84 -21.16
N THR A 425 -31.78 -8.05 -21.20
CA THR A 425 -33.24 -8.29 -21.04
C THR A 425 -33.62 -8.91 -19.70
N ALA A 426 -32.66 -9.17 -18.81
CA ALA A 426 -32.90 -9.82 -17.53
C ALA A 426 -33.77 -8.96 -16.61
N GLY A 427 -34.57 -9.61 -15.78
CA GLY A 427 -35.31 -8.91 -14.73
C GLY A 427 -34.37 -8.26 -13.70
N ASP A 428 -33.21 -8.85 -13.45
CA ASP A 428 -32.28 -8.33 -12.43
C ASP A 428 -31.58 -7.03 -12.86
N THR A 429 -31.55 -6.72 -14.16
CA THR A 429 -30.95 -5.47 -14.70
C THR A 429 -31.96 -4.56 -15.42
N ASN A 430 -33.05 -5.11 -15.95
CA ASN A 430 -33.92 -4.42 -16.91
C ASN A 430 -35.37 -4.97 -16.96
N GLY A 431 -36.01 -5.19 -15.80
CA GLY A 431 -37.41 -5.60 -15.74
C GLY A 431 -38.37 -4.50 -16.22
N SER A 432 -39.33 -4.84 -17.08
CA SER A 432 -40.27 -3.89 -17.68
C SER A 432 -41.07 -3.13 -16.62
N GLY A 433 -40.98 -1.80 -16.64
CA GLY A 433 -41.66 -0.91 -15.72
C GLY A 433 -41.11 -0.92 -14.29
N LYS A 434 -40.00 -1.62 -14.03
CA LYS A 434 -39.30 -1.58 -12.76
C LYS A 434 -38.28 -0.45 -12.77
N VAL A 435 -38.10 0.21 -11.64
CA VAL A 435 -37.08 1.26 -11.47
C VAL A 435 -35.85 0.67 -10.81
N TYR A 436 -34.68 1.08 -11.29
CA TYR A 436 -33.38 0.67 -10.77
C TYR A 436 -32.55 1.89 -10.41
N VAL A 437 -31.78 1.76 -9.34
CA VAL A 437 -30.65 2.63 -9.03
C VAL A 437 -29.36 1.89 -9.36
N GLY A 438 -28.46 2.55 -10.05
CA GLY A 438 -27.13 2.06 -10.40
C GLY A 438 -26.06 2.87 -9.69
N TYR A 439 -25.13 2.16 -9.07
CA TYR A 439 -23.92 2.72 -8.47
C TYR A 439 -22.72 2.34 -9.33
N LEU A 440 -22.11 3.34 -9.96
CA LEU A 440 -21.02 3.13 -10.92
C LEU A 440 -19.71 3.63 -10.35
N PHE A 441 -18.68 2.81 -10.45
CA PHE A 441 -17.35 3.12 -9.93
C PHE A 441 -16.28 2.97 -11.01
N ALA A 442 -15.29 3.85 -11.00
CA ALA A 442 -14.06 3.77 -11.78
C ALA A 442 -12.84 3.98 -10.88
N SER A 443 -11.72 3.34 -11.20
CA SER A 443 -10.46 3.53 -10.47
C SER A 443 -9.97 4.97 -10.59
N ILE A 444 -9.55 5.53 -9.46
CA ILE A 444 -8.83 6.79 -9.36
C ILE A 444 -7.48 6.47 -8.71
N GLU A 445 -6.40 6.84 -9.39
CA GLU A 445 -5.04 6.61 -8.88
C GLU A 445 -4.89 7.20 -7.47
N GLY A 446 -4.39 6.39 -6.54
CA GLY A 446 -4.22 6.78 -5.13
C GLY A 446 -5.49 6.74 -4.27
N PHE A 447 -6.67 6.46 -4.84
CA PHE A 447 -7.95 6.52 -4.11
C PHE A 447 -8.81 5.25 -4.23
N SER A 448 -9.02 4.73 -5.44
CA SER A 448 -9.87 3.55 -5.67
C SER A 448 -9.25 2.63 -6.73
N LYS A 449 -9.48 1.31 -6.58
CA LYS A 449 -8.99 0.30 -7.53
C LYS A 449 -9.96 -0.86 -7.68
N PHE A 450 -10.19 -1.27 -8.92
CA PHE A 450 -11.04 -2.40 -9.29
C PHE A 450 -10.21 -3.42 -10.09
N GLY A 451 -10.39 -4.70 -9.80
CA GLY A 451 -9.66 -5.76 -10.50
C GLY A 451 -9.90 -7.15 -9.96
N SER A 452 -9.09 -8.11 -10.39
CA SER A 452 -9.12 -9.48 -9.91
C SER A 452 -7.74 -9.89 -9.41
N TYR A 453 -7.72 -10.90 -8.55
CA TYR A 453 -6.50 -11.52 -8.06
C TYR A 453 -6.72 -13.02 -7.88
N GLU A 454 -5.62 -13.77 -7.90
CA GLU A 454 -5.63 -15.19 -7.57
C GLU A 454 -5.23 -15.39 -6.11
N GLY A 455 -6.05 -16.13 -5.35
CA GLY A 455 -5.71 -16.53 -3.99
C GLY A 455 -4.51 -17.49 -4.01
N ASN A 456 -3.55 -17.27 -3.11
CA ASN A 456 -2.31 -18.05 -3.02
C ASN A 456 -2.33 -19.12 -1.91
N GLY A 457 -3.44 -19.26 -1.17
CA GLY A 457 -3.57 -20.21 -0.05
C GLY A 457 -2.75 -19.86 1.19
N SER A 458 -2.09 -18.70 1.23
CA SER A 458 -1.42 -18.17 2.41
C SER A 458 -2.44 -17.70 3.44
N VAL A 459 -2.08 -17.77 4.74
CA VAL A 459 -2.87 -17.15 5.82
C VAL A 459 -2.97 -15.64 5.66
N ASP A 460 -1.92 -15.02 5.11
CA ASP A 460 -1.84 -13.58 4.87
C ASP A 460 -2.42 -13.18 3.49
N GLY A 461 -2.83 -14.16 2.68
CA GLY A 461 -3.26 -13.93 1.30
C GLY A 461 -2.13 -13.44 0.37
N PRO A 462 -2.45 -13.06 -0.87
CA PRO A 462 -1.50 -12.42 -1.79
C PRO A 462 -1.33 -10.93 -1.45
N PHE A 463 -0.12 -10.41 -1.64
CA PHE A 463 0.08 -8.96 -1.65
C PHE A 463 -0.53 -8.35 -2.91
N LEU A 464 -1.41 -7.37 -2.74
CA LEU A 464 -2.05 -6.63 -3.83
C LEU A 464 -1.59 -5.18 -3.77
N TYR A 465 -0.80 -4.77 -4.76
CA TYR A 465 -0.39 -3.37 -4.86
C TYR A 465 -1.53 -2.50 -5.38
N CYS A 466 -2.22 -1.82 -4.46
CA CYS A 466 -3.30 -0.89 -4.79
C CYS A 466 -2.78 0.48 -5.25
N GLY A 467 -1.55 0.84 -4.89
CA GLY A 467 -1.04 2.21 -5.07
C GLY A 467 -1.55 3.19 -4.01
N PHE A 468 -2.23 2.71 -2.98
CA PHE A 468 -2.66 3.44 -1.79
C PHE A 468 -2.96 2.43 -0.69
N ARG A 469 -3.13 2.89 0.55
CA ARG A 469 -3.63 2.05 1.65
C ARG A 469 -5.17 2.06 1.62
N PRO A 470 -5.84 0.94 1.28
CA PRO A 470 -7.29 0.94 1.17
C PRO A 470 -7.96 1.14 2.54
N ALA A 471 -8.89 2.09 2.62
CA ALA A 471 -9.75 2.25 3.79
C ALA A 471 -10.88 1.21 3.82
N PHE A 472 -11.29 0.72 2.65
CA PHE A 472 -12.38 -0.25 2.45
C PHE A 472 -12.01 -1.24 1.35
N VAL A 473 -12.33 -2.52 1.56
CA VAL A 473 -12.11 -3.60 0.61
C VAL A 473 -13.34 -4.49 0.58
N ILE A 474 -13.88 -4.71 -0.62
CA ILE A 474 -14.92 -5.70 -0.89
C ILE A 474 -14.39 -6.73 -1.89
N VAL A 475 -14.50 -8.02 -1.55
CA VAL A 475 -14.03 -9.12 -2.41
C VAL A 475 -15.07 -10.22 -2.55
N LYS A 476 -15.03 -10.91 -3.69
CA LYS A 476 -15.92 -12.00 -4.02
C LYS A 476 -15.22 -13.09 -4.82
N GLY A 477 -15.43 -14.34 -4.42
CA GLY A 477 -15.03 -15.49 -5.22
C GLY A 477 -15.84 -15.57 -6.51
N VAL A 478 -15.16 -15.47 -7.67
CA VAL A 478 -15.79 -15.51 -9.00
C VAL A 478 -15.90 -16.92 -9.58
N THR A 479 -15.08 -17.88 -9.12
CA THR A 479 -15.06 -19.29 -9.57
C THR A 479 -15.49 -20.29 -8.51
N SER A 480 -15.71 -19.86 -7.26
CA SER A 480 -16.21 -20.69 -6.16
C SER A 480 -17.37 -19.99 -5.44
N PRO A 481 -18.48 -20.69 -5.14
CA PRO A 481 -19.60 -20.10 -4.41
C PRO A 481 -19.17 -19.68 -3.00
N GLN A 482 -19.28 -18.38 -2.71
CA GLN A 482 -18.86 -17.76 -1.46
C GLN A 482 -19.67 -16.46 -1.26
N THR A 483 -19.87 -16.04 -0.01
CA THR A 483 -20.44 -14.73 0.29
C THR A 483 -19.46 -13.61 -0.07
N TRP A 484 -19.96 -12.40 -0.31
CA TRP A 484 -19.14 -11.19 -0.37
C TRP A 484 -18.48 -10.93 0.97
N MET A 485 -17.19 -10.58 0.95
CA MET A 485 -16.42 -10.26 2.14
C MET A 485 -16.11 -8.77 2.13
N VAL A 486 -16.36 -8.10 3.25
CA VAL A 486 -16.16 -6.66 3.43
C VAL A 486 -15.26 -6.40 4.63
N THR A 487 -14.13 -5.77 4.38
CA THR A 487 -13.15 -5.35 5.39
C THR A 487 -12.90 -3.84 5.27
N ASP A 488 -12.61 -3.18 6.39
CA ASP A 488 -12.16 -1.79 6.39
C ASP A 488 -11.08 -1.58 7.46
N ALA A 489 -10.37 -0.46 7.32
CA ALA A 489 -9.25 -0.10 8.19
C ALA A 489 -9.68 0.46 9.56
N MET A 490 -10.98 0.73 9.79
CA MET A 490 -11.48 1.38 11.00
C MET A 490 -11.94 0.38 12.06
N ARG A 491 -12.51 -0.76 11.67
CA ARG A 491 -13.07 -1.74 12.62
C ARG A 491 -12.04 -2.58 13.38
N ASP A 492 -10.85 -2.79 12.83
CA ASP A 492 -9.76 -3.53 13.48
C ASP A 492 -8.40 -2.89 13.16
N THR A 493 -7.89 -2.09 14.10
CA THR A 493 -6.63 -1.35 13.93
C THR A 493 -5.39 -2.16 14.33
N TYR A 494 -5.55 -3.43 14.72
CA TYR A 494 -4.46 -4.30 15.18
C TYR A 494 -4.60 -5.69 14.57
N ASN A 495 -3.47 -6.23 14.09
CA ASN A 495 -3.33 -7.62 13.62
C ASN A 495 -3.10 -8.58 14.79
#